data_AF-A0A4Q0AIQ6-F1
#
_entry.id   AF-A0A4Q0AIQ6-F1
#
_cell.length_a   1.000
_cell.length_b   1.000
_cell.length_c   1.000
_cell.angle_alpha   90.00
_cell.angle_beta   90.00
_cell.angle_gamma   90.00
#
_symmetry.space_group_name_H-M   'P 1'
#
loop_
_entity.id
_entity.type
_entity.pdbx_description
1 polymer ?
#
loop_
_entity_poly.entity_id
_entity_poly.type
_entity_poly.pdbx_seq_one_letter_code
_entity_poly.pdbx_strand_id
1 'polypeptide(L)' 'MKCPIDNTELVMSERQSVEIDYCPKCRGVWLDRGELDKIIEKVKL' A
#
# COMPACT_ATOMS: atom_id res chain seq x y z
N MET A 1 7.05 6.87 -6.19
CA MET A 1 6.80 7.98 -5.24
C MET A 1 7.75 7.86 -4.05
N LYS A 2 8.03 8.94 -3.31
CA LYS A 2 8.95 8.90 -2.16
C LYS A 2 8.23 8.59 -0.85
N CYS A 3 8.83 7.72 -0.02
CA CYS A 3 8.35 7.45 1.33
C CYS A 3 8.44 8.73 2.18
N PRO A 4 7.36 9.18 2.83
CA PRO A 4 7.40 10.40 3.65
C PRO A 4 8.17 10.23 4.96
N ILE A 5 8.54 9.00 5.34
CA ILE A 5 9.24 8.69 6.60
C ILE A 5 10.76 8.68 6.41
N ASP A 6 11.24 8.05 5.32
CA ASP A 6 12.68 7.81 5.12
C ASP A 6 13.20 8.17 3.72
N ASN A 7 12.34 8.77 2.87
CA ASN A 7 12.62 9.20 1.51
C ASN A 7 13.13 8.09 0.55
N THR A 8 12.94 6.82 0.90
CA THR A 8 13.18 5.68 0.00
C THR A 8 12.15 5.70 -1.12
N GLU A 9 12.51 5.24 -2.32
CA GLU A 9 11.54 5.03 -3.39
C GLU A 9 10.55 3.94 -2.97
N LEU A 10 9.25 4.23 -3.04
CA LEU A 10 8.21 3.23 -2.81
C LEU A 10 8.15 2.27 -3.99
N VAL A 11 7.86 1.01 -3.69
CA VAL A 11 7.72 -0.07 -4.65
C VAL A 11 6.24 -0.43 -4.77
N MET A 12 5.72 -0.42 -5.99
CA MET A 12 4.36 -0.87 -6.28
C MET A 12 4.31 -2.40 -6.34
N SER A 13 3.24 -2.96 -5.80
CA SER A 13 2.89 -4.38 -5.92
C SER A 13 1.39 -4.56 -5.93
N GLU A 14 0.89 -5.47 -6.75
CA GLU A 14 -0.50 -5.90 -6.70
C GLU A 14 -0.65 -7.07 -5.71
N ARG A 15 -1.63 -7.00 -4.80
CA ARG A 15 -2.01 -8.09 -3.90
C ARG A 15 -3.50 -8.24 -3.86
N GLN A 16 -3.99 -9.45 -4.15
CA GLN A 16 -5.43 -9.72 -4.19
C GLN A 16 -6.19 -8.67 -5.02
N SER A 17 -5.68 -8.26 -6.17
CA SER A 17 -6.29 -7.22 -7.02
C SER A 17 -6.46 -5.85 -6.37
N VAL A 18 -5.61 -5.54 -5.38
CA VAL A 18 -5.44 -4.20 -4.81
C VAL A 18 -4.00 -3.78 -5.10
N GLU A 19 -3.82 -2.59 -5.68
CA GLU A 19 -2.50 -2.02 -5.87
C GLU A 19 -2.02 -1.44 -4.53
N ILE A 20 -0.74 -1.62 -4.23
CA ILE A 20 -0.16 -1.25 -2.94
C ILE A 20 1.22 -0.66 -3.18
N ASP A 21 1.45 0.54 -2.66
CA ASP A 21 2.78 1.11 -2.51
C ASP A 21 3.37 0.76 -1.15
N TYR A 22 4.55 0.13 -1.14
CA TYR A 22 5.25 -0.19 0.11
C TYR A 22 6.69 0.30 0.11
N CYS A 23 7.18 0.70 1.29
CA CYS A 23 8.58 1.06 1.45
C CYS A 23 9.40 -0.18 1.83
N PRO A 24 10.42 -0.58 1.06
CA PRO A 24 11.24 -1.75 1.40
C PRO A 24 12.14 -1.53 2.63
N LYS A 25 12.31 -0.28 3.07
CA LYS A 25 13.19 0.10 4.19
C LYS A 25 12.43 0.17 5.52
N CYS A 26 11.47 1.08 5.66
CA CYS A 26 10.67 1.19 6.89
C CYS A 26 9.48 0.22 6.96
N ARG A 27 9.13 -0.46 5.87
CA ARG A 27 8.01 -1.41 5.76
C ARG A 27 6.61 -0.80 5.91
N GLY A 28 6.48 0.52 5.77
CA GLY A 28 5.16 1.15 5.70
C GLY A 28 4.42 0.77 4.41
N VAL A 29 3.11 0.97 4.43
CA VAL A 29 2.20 0.72 3.32
C VAL A 29 1.35 1.97 3.10
N TRP A 30 1.22 2.41 1.85
CA TRP A 30 0.44 3.55 1.43
C TRP A 30 -0.57 3.10 0.38
N LEU A 31 -1.80 3.58 0.52
CA LEU A 31 -2.94 3.19 -0.29
C LEU A 31 -3.61 4.44 -0.82
N ASP A 32 -4.08 4.37 -2.06
CA ASP A 32 -4.88 5.42 -2.64
C ASP A 32 -6.32 5.39 -2.09
N ARG A 33 -7.02 6.52 -2.29
CA ARG A 33 -8.43 6.63 -1.93
C ARG A 33 -9.22 5.53 -2.67
N GLY A 34 -9.97 4.73 -1.92
CA GLY A 34 -10.80 3.64 -2.44
C GLY A 34 -10.12 2.27 -2.42
N GLU A 35 -8.79 2.19 -2.31
CA GLU A 35 -8.10 0.91 -2.17
C GLU A 35 -8.29 0.29 -0.79
N LEU A 36 -8.30 1.14 0.26
CA LEU A 36 -8.63 0.71 1.61
C LEU A 36 -10.02 0.05 1.69
N ASP A 37 -11.00 0.59 0.98
CA ASP A 37 -12.36 0.03 0.95
C ASP A 37 -12.36 -1.38 0.34
N LYS A 38 -11.61 -1.60 -0.74
CA LYS A 38 -11.44 -2.92 -1.37
C LYS A 38 -10.82 -3.94 -0.41
N ILE A 39 -9.87 -3.52 0.43
CA ILE A 39 -9.26 -4.39 1.44
C ILE A 39 -10.30 -4.72 2.53
N ILE A 40 -11.01 -3.72 3.06
CA ILE A 40 -12.01 -3.92 4.12
C ILE A 40 -13.13 -4.86 3.66
N GLU A 41 -13.59 -4.74 2.42
CA GLU A 41 -14.62 -5.62 1.86
C GLU A 41 -14.21 -7.10 1.91
N LYS A 42 -12.94 -7.40 1.62
CA LYS A 42 -12.40 -8.77 1.59
C LYS A 42 -12.13 -9.37 2.96
N VAL A 43 -12.00 -8.55 3.99
CA VAL A 43 -11.73 -8.99 5.37
C VAL A 43 -13.02 -9.30 6.14
N LYS A 44 -14.20 -8.93 5.62
CA LYS A 44 -15.48 -9.29 6.23
C LYS A 44 -15.69 -10.82 6.16
N LEU A 45 -15.67 -11.45 7.33
CA LEU A 45 -16.06 -12.83 7.59
C LEU A 45 -17.57 -13.03 7.42
#